data_AF-A0A1H0S5L9-F1
#
_entry.id   AF-A0A1H0S5L9-F1
#
_cell.length_a   1.000
_cell.length_b   1.000
_cell.length_c   1.000
_cell.angle_alpha   90.00
_cell.angle_beta   90.00
_cell.angle_gamma   90.00
#
_symmetry.space_group_name_H-M   'P 1'
#
loop_
_entity.id
_entity.type
_entity.pdbx_description
1 polymer ?
#
loop_
_entity_poly.entity_id
_entity_poly.type
_entity_poly.pdbx_seq_one_letter_code
_entity_poly.pdbx_strand_id
1 'polypeptide(L)'
;MRISKMKKAGLLAAGLTAILAAVGGQALAAPPPSQPGDVSPMVVGGTLAAKGDFPWLVHLSMGCGGAMYSEQLVLTAAHCVDDRGTNGTGPDTTIGVTYGVVDRQDPAAVKRTSSYVHSAVGYTNVEAGKDWALVKLSSPITGAALLPIATTTANNNGTFDIMGWGGTSEGGNSMNRYASKAKVPFVDDTTCSGSSSYPNLVKSDSICAGYPEGGIDTCQGDSGGPMARRDANNNWVQVGIVSWGHGCARPNKYGIYTEVSTFAADIQAAAAKLGGGDTTPPPTGGVFENTNNVNIPDAGTAITSSITVSGVSGNAPATLKVGVDIKHTWRGDLVIDLVAPDGTAYRMKSSSGNDSADNVITTYTVNASTEVANGIWKLKVQDVARYDTGYIDSWKLTF
;
A
#
# COMPACT_ATOMS: atom_id res chain seq x y z
N MET A 1 -85.92 -27.65 -47.66
CA MET A 1 -85.97 -29.12 -47.67
C MET A 1 -84.90 -29.63 -46.70
N ARG A 2 -85.33 -30.35 -45.66
CA ARG A 2 -84.56 -31.15 -44.65
C ARG A 2 -83.63 -30.37 -43.70
N ILE A 3 -83.98 -30.09 -42.43
CA ILE A 3 -84.22 -30.98 -41.24
C ILE A 3 -82.87 -31.59 -40.78
N SER A 4 -82.34 -31.49 -39.55
CA SER A 4 -82.92 -31.54 -38.18
C SER A 4 -81.91 -31.03 -37.11
N LYS A 5 -82.33 -30.29 -36.06
CA LYS A 5 -82.55 -30.71 -34.63
C LYS A 5 -81.26 -31.19 -33.90
N MET A 6 -80.94 -30.93 -32.63
CA MET A 6 -81.69 -30.78 -31.36
C MET A 6 -80.62 -30.70 -30.23
N LYS A 7 -80.68 -29.90 -29.14
CA LYS A 7 -81.28 -30.19 -27.80
C LYS A 7 -80.78 -29.09 -26.81
N LYS A 8 -81.66 -28.35 -26.11
CA LYS A 8 -82.07 -28.47 -24.67
C LYS A 8 -80.90 -28.39 -23.66
N ALA A 9 -80.72 -27.36 -22.83
CA ALA A 9 -81.54 -26.80 -21.71
C ALA A 9 -81.39 -27.55 -20.35
N GLY A 10 -81.06 -26.81 -19.27
CA GLY A 10 -81.06 -27.24 -17.84
C GLY A 10 -79.97 -26.53 -17.00
N LEU A 11 -80.16 -25.31 -16.48
CA LEU A 11 -80.84 -24.82 -15.24
C LEU A 11 -80.01 -24.78 -13.93
N LEU A 12 -79.97 -23.55 -13.35
CA LEU A 12 -80.07 -23.13 -11.93
C LEU A 12 -78.91 -23.43 -10.95
N ALA A 13 -78.55 -22.60 -9.96
CA ALA A 13 -79.10 -21.37 -9.37
C ALA A 13 -78.00 -20.66 -8.51
N ALA A 14 -78.23 -19.39 -8.17
CA ALA A 14 -77.74 -18.59 -7.03
C ALA A 14 -77.41 -17.18 -7.54
N GLY A 15 -77.83 -16.06 -6.97
CA GLY A 15 -78.49 -15.75 -5.71
C GLY A 15 -78.30 -14.24 -5.57
N LEU A 16 -79.39 -13.51 -5.33
CA LEU A 16 -79.41 -12.05 -5.25
C LEU A 16 -78.75 -11.61 -3.92
N THR A 17 -77.74 -10.73 -3.97
CA THR A 17 -77.49 -9.79 -2.86
C THR A 17 -76.82 -8.53 -3.39
N ALA A 18 -77.57 -7.43 -3.32
CA ALA A 18 -77.06 -6.09 -3.48
C ALA A 18 -76.17 -5.75 -2.28
N ILE A 19 -74.97 -5.24 -2.52
CA ILE A 19 -74.15 -4.58 -1.51
C ILE A 19 -73.86 -3.17 -2.02
N LEU A 20 -74.26 -2.19 -1.20
CA LEU A 20 -73.96 -0.77 -1.35
C LEU A 20 -72.45 -0.57 -1.52
N ALA A 21 -72.03 -0.02 -2.66
CA ALA A 21 -70.69 0.57 -2.77
C ALA A 21 -70.72 1.95 -2.11
N ALA A 22 -70.21 2.03 -0.88
CA ALA A 22 -69.89 3.30 -0.24
C ALA A 22 -68.90 4.07 -1.13
N VAL A 23 -69.28 5.26 -1.56
CA VAL A 23 -68.38 6.24 -2.18
C VAL A 23 -67.52 6.83 -1.07
N GLY A 24 -66.48 6.10 -0.68
CA GLY A 24 -65.40 6.61 0.15
C GLY A 24 -64.28 7.09 -0.76
N GLY A 25 -64.19 8.41 -0.95
CA GLY A 25 -63.01 9.01 -1.58
C GLY A 25 -61.78 8.69 -0.75
N GLN A 26 -60.98 7.73 -1.19
CA GLN A 26 -59.60 7.64 -0.74
C GLN A 26 -58.84 8.69 -1.55
N ALA A 27 -58.55 9.83 -0.91
CA ALA A 27 -57.43 10.63 -1.34
C ALA A 27 -56.23 9.69 -1.43
N LEU A 28 -55.70 9.50 -2.64
CA LEU A 28 -54.41 8.86 -2.81
C LEU A 28 -53.43 9.69 -1.98
N ALA A 29 -53.04 9.16 -0.82
CA ALA A 29 -51.99 9.77 -0.03
C ALA A 29 -50.78 9.91 -0.95
N ALA A 30 -50.31 11.15 -1.12
CA ALA A 30 -49.03 11.39 -1.76
C ALA A 30 -47.98 10.49 -1.08
N PRO A 31 -47.09 9.84 -1.84
CA PRO A 31 -46.02 9.07 -1.23
C PRO A 31 -45.28 9.96 -0.23
N PRO A 32 -44.90 9.42 0.94
CA PRO A 32 -44.17 10.22 1.93
C PRO A 32 -42.92 10.79 1.27
N PRO A 33 -42.50 12.03 1.59
CA PRO A 33 -41.28 12.58 1.06
C PRO A 33 -40.13 11.61 1.37
N SER A 34 -39.44 11.19 0.32
CA SER A 34 -38.27 10.33 0.40
C SER A 34 -37.28 10.91 1.40
N GLN A 35 -36.91 10.11 2.40
CA GLN A 35 -35.84 10.45 3.34
C GLN A 35 -34.53 10.70 2.57
N PRO A 36 -33.72 11.69 2.93
CA PRO A 36 -32.39 11.84 2.34
C PRO A 36 -31.49 10.72 2.87
N GLY A 37 -31.37 9.62 2.12
CA GLY A 37 -30.61 8.46 2.61
C GLY A 37 -30.26 7.34 1.63
N ASP A 38 -30.86 7.27 0.42
CA ASP A 38 -30.53 6.19 -0.52
C ASP A 38 -29.43 6.62 -1.50
N VAL A 39 -28.18 6.33 -1.14
CA VAL A 39 -27.00 6.51 -1.99
C VAL A 39 -26.78 5.27 -2.88
N SER A 40 -26.86 5.49 -4.20
CA SER A 40 -26.48 4.53 -5.27
C SER A 40 -25.04 4.02 -5.12
N PRO A 41 -24.71 2.80 -5.63
CA PRO A 41 -23.47 2.09 -5.30
C PRO A 41 -22.19 2.79 -5.78
N MET A 42 -21.11 2.53 -5.04
CA MET A 42 -19.87 3.31 -4.94
C MET A 42 -18.64 2.39 -5.02
N VAL A 43 -17.65 2.62 -5.90
CA VAL A 43 -17.06 1.50 -6.70
C VAL A 43 -18.20 0.80 -7.46
N VAL A 44 -18.02 0.29 -8.67
CA VAL A 44 -19.19 -0.34 -9.33
C VAL A 44 -19.66 -1.48 -8.40
N GLY A 45 -20.91 -1.41 -7.91
CA GLY A 45 -21.46 -2.34 -6.91
C GLY A 45 -20.85 -2.35 -5.48
N GLY A 46 -20.05 -1.36 -5.06
CA GLY A 46 -19.43 -1.32 -3.73
C GLY A 46 -20.13 -0.42 -2.68
N THR A 47 -19.43 -0.16 -1.56
CA THR A 47 -19.91 0.62 -0.39
C THR A 47 -18.90 1.68 0.06
N LEU A 48 -19.33 2.68 0.85
CA LEU A 48 -18.41 3.66 1.43
C LEU A 48 -17.34 3.01 2.31
N ALA A 49 -16.12 3.52 2.20
CA ALA A 49 -15.08 3.26 3.17
C ALA A 49 -15.29 4.13 4.42
N ALA A 50 -15.24 3.52 5.59
CA ALA A 50 -15.23 4.24 6.86
C ALA A 50 -13.82 4.79 7.14
N LYS A 51 -13.76 5.88 7.91
CA LYS A 51 -12.47 6.42 8.36
C LYS A 51 -11.72 5.34 9.16
N GLY A 52 -10.49 5.05 8.73
CA GLY A 52 -9.65 4.02 9.35
C GLY A 52 -9.76 2.63 8.74
N ASP A 53 -10.65 2.38 7.77
CA ASP A 53 -10.71 1.09 7.07
C ASP A 53 -9.38 0.78 6.34
N PHE A 54 -8.84 1.78 5.65
CA PHE A 54 -7.62 1.67 4.83
C PHE A 54 -6.68 2.84 5.12
N PRO A 55 -6.01 2.84 6.28
CA PRO A 55 -5.23 3.99 6.73
C PRO A 55 -3.97 4.25 5.91
N TRP A 56 -3.55 3.33 5.02
CA TRP A 56 -2.45 3.49 4.07
C TRP A 56 -2.86 4.09 2.72
N LEU A 57 -4.18 4.25 2.47
CA LEU A 57 -4.70 4.66 1.18
C LEU A 57 -4.32 6.12 0.86
N VAL A 58 -3.91 6.36 -0.37
CA VAL A 58 -3.46 7.66 -0.88
C VAL A 58 -4.24 8.04 -2.13
N HIS A 59 -4.59 9.32 -2.24
CA HIS A 59 -5.05 9.92 -3.48
C HIS A 59 -3.94 10.81 -4.08
N LEU A 60 -3.71 10.66 -5.39
CA LEU A 60 -2.74 11.40 -6.18
C LEU A 60 -3.44 12.36 -7.16
N SER A 61 -2.97 13.61 -7.24
CA SER A 61 -3.68 14.73 -7.88
C SER A 61 -4.02 14.61 -9.37
N MET A 62 -3.44 13.65 -10.09
CA MET A 62 -3.68 13.38 -11.51
C MET A 62 -4.88 12.47 -11.75
N GLY A 63 -5.57 12.06 -10.70
CA GLY A 63 -6.68 11.12 -10.83
C GLY A 63 -6.25 9.67 -10.65
N CYS A 64 -5.33 9.40 -9.74
CA CYS A 64 -4.90 8.05 -9.38
C CYS A 64 -4.94 7.82 -7.87
N GLY A 65 -4.98 6.55 -7.48
CA GLY A 65 -4.75 6.07 -6.12
C GLY A 65 -3.31 5.61 -5.90
N GLY A 66 -3.05 5.20 -4.67
CA GLY A 66 -1.81 4.54 -4.26
C GLY A 66 -1.90 4.07 -2.82
N ALA A 67 -0.85 3.42 -2.35
CA ALA A 67 -0.69 3.05 -0.95
C ALA A 67 0.65 3.53 -0.42
N MET A 68 0.69 3.96 0.84
CA MET A 68 1.95 4.23 1.53
C MET A 68 2.75 2.92 1.64
N TYR A 69 3.87 2.87 0.92
CA TYR A 69 4.85 1.80 1.01
C TYR A 69 5.77 2.05 2.21
N SER A 70 6.30 3.27 2.33
CA SER A 70 7.03 3.76 3.51
C SER A 70 6.51 5.14 3.89
N GLU A 71 7.01 5.74 4.98
CA GLU A 71 6.59 7.09 5.39
C GLU A 71 6.83 8.17 4.32
N GLN A 72 7.68 7.90 3.32
CA GLN A 72 8.00 8.83 2.24
C GLN A 72 7.81 8.26 0.83
N LEU A 73 7.32 7.02 0.69
CA LEU A 73 7.10 6.40 -0.62
C LEU A 73 5.65 5.94 -0.75
N VAL A 74 5.04 6.27 -1.89
CA VAL A 74 3.75 5.75 -2.32
C VAL A 74 3.96 4.78 -3.48
N LEU A 75 3.44 3.57 -3.36
CA LEU A 75 3.35 2.61 -4.46
C LEU A 75 2.07 2.88 -5.26
N THR A 76 2.22 2.98 -6.59
CA THR A 76 1.15 3.27 -7.54
C THR A 76 1.45 2.62 -8.90
N ALA A 77 0.65 2.89 -9.92
CA ALA A 77 0.85 2.40 -11.29
C ALA A 77 1.82 3.30 -12.09
N ALA A 78 2.54 2.71 -13.05
CA ALA A 78 3.44 3.43 -13.95
C ALA A 78 2.66 4.38 -14.89
N HIS A 79 1.51 3.95 -15.39
CA HIS A 79 0.68 4.78 -16.26
C HIS A 79 0.17 6.07 -15.58
N CYS A 80 0.13 6.11 -14.25
CA CYS A 80 -0.21 7.31 -13.50
C CYS A 80 0.90 8.38 -13.53
N VAL A 81 2.10 8.04 -14.00
CA VAL A 81 3.27 8.93 -13.96
C VAL A 81 4.00 9.10 -15.29
N ASP A 82 3.68 8.29 -16.30
CA ASP A 82 4.44 8.15 -17.55
C ASP A 82 4.45 9.42 -18.45
N ASP A 83 3.46 10.31 -18.32
CA ASP A 83 3.26 11.47 -19.21
C ASP A 83 3.92 12.79 -18.74
N ARG A 84 4.73 12.77 -17.66
CA ARG A 84 5.26 13.99 -17.01
C ARG A 84 6.58 14.53 -17.54
N GLY A 85 6.94 14.23 -18.79
CA GLY A 85 8.13 14.79 -19.44
C GLY A 85 9.47 14.12 -19.08
N THR A 86 9.44 13.00 -18.33
CA THR A 86 10.64 12.23 -17.94
C THR A 86 10.48 10.71 -18.15
N ASN A 87 9.56 10.26 -19.02
CA ASN A 87 9.18 8.83 -19.15
C ASN A 87 8.89 8.19 -17.77
N GLY A 88 8.17 8.94 -16.92
CA GLY A 88 7.81 8.56 -15.55
C GLY A 88 8.93 8.49 -14.51
N THR A 89 10.22 8.61 -14.84
CA THR A 89 11.32 8.53 -13.84
C THR A 89 12.14 9.81 -13.76
N GLY A 90 12.26 10.39 -12.57
CA GLY A 90 13.09 11.57 -12.35
C GLY A 90 12.58 12.49 -11.25
N PRO A 91 13.23 13.65 -11.04
CA PRO A 91 12.73 14.69 -10.16
C PRO A 91 11.36 15.19 -10.63
N ASP A 92 10.40 15.22 -9.72
CA ASP A 92 9.04 15.68 -9.98
C ASP A 92 8.46 16.27 -8.70
N THR A 93 7.97 17.51 -8.76
CA THR A 93 7.34 18.22 -7.63
C THR A 93 5.86 18.53 -7.84
N THR A 94 5.27 18.02 -8.92
CA THR A 94 3.95 18.40 -9.42
C THR A 94 2.82 17.52 -8.89
N ILE A 95 3.14 16.32 -8.39
CA ILE A 95 2.16 15.36 -7.87
C ILE A 95 1.74 15.79 -6.47
N GLY A 96 0.49 16.23 -6.33
CA GLY A 96 -0.14 16.42 -5.02
C GLY A 96 -0.57 15.08 -4.44
N VAL A 97 -0.22 14.85 -3.17
CA VAL A 97 -0.51 13.62 -2.43
C VAL A 97 -1.42 13.95 -1.26
N THR A 98 -2.55 13.25 -1.17
CA THR A 98 -3.54 13.39 -0.08
C THR A 98 -3.65 12.07 0.69
N TYR A 99 -3.45 12.12 2.00
CA TYR A 99 -3.35 10.96 2.88
C TYR A 99 -4.21 11.12 4.15
N GLY A 100 -4.63 9.99 4.73
CA GLY A 100 -5.21 9.91 6.08
C GLY A 100 -6.70 10.23 6.17
N VAL A 101 -7.40 10.35 5.04
CA VAL A 101 -8.82 10.71 4.96
C VAL A 101 -9.56 9.81 3.98
N VAL A 102 -10.87 9.69 4.15
CA VAL A 102 -11.78 9.06 3.18
C VAL A 102 -12.62 10.09 2.43
N ASP A 103 -12.83 11.28 3.00
CA ASP A 103 -13.36 12.46 2.30
C ASP A 103 -12.18 13.32 1.85
N ARG A 104 -12.00 13.49 0.55
CA ARG A 104 -10.91 14.31 -0.01
C ARG A 104 -10.98 15.79 0.36
N GLN A 105 -12.13 16.27 0.81
CA GLN A 105 -12.34 17.65 1.26
C GLN A 105 -12.20 17.79 2.77
N ASP A 106 -11.91 16.71 3.50
CA ASP A 106 -11.67 16.76 4.94
C ASP A 106 -10.44 17.65 5.23
N PRO A 107 -10.58 18.74 6.03
CA PRO A 107 -9.47 19.61 6.37
C PRO A 107 -8.37 18.91 7.18
N ALA A 108 -8.64 17.74 7.77
CA ALA A 108 -7.65 16.92 8.46
C ALA A 108 -6.74 16.13 7.50
N ALA A 109 -6.94 16.23 6.18
CA ALA A 109 -6.11 15.56 5.19
C ALA A 109 -4.65 15.98 5.28
N VAL A 110 -3.75 15.00 5.39
CA VAL A 110 -2.32 15.26 5.28
C VAL A 110 -1.99 15.44 3.81
N LYS A 111 -1.38 16.59 3.47
CA LYS A 111 -0.97 16.91 2.11
C LYS A 111 0.56 16.93 2.00
N ARG A 112 1.05 16.35 0.91
CA ARG A 112 2.45 16.40 0.48
C ARG A 112 2.50 16.64 -1.02
N THR A 113 3.68 16.97 -1.51
CA THR A 113 4.00 16.94 -2.94
C THR A 113 4.99 15.82 -3.19
N SER A 114 5.18 15.40 -4.44
CA SER A 114 6.33 14.59 -4.80
C SER A 114 7.64 15.39 -4.71
N SER A 115 8.76 14.67 -4.67
CA SER A 115 10.11 15.19 -4.98
C SER A 115 10.78 14.39 -6.09
N TYR A 116 10.39 13.13 -6.27
CA TYR A 116 10.94 12.23 -7.27
C TYR A 116 9.93 11.14 -7.61
N VAL A 117 9.98 10.62 -8.82
CA VAL A 117 9.21 9.45 -9.25
C VAL A 117 10.15 8.41 -9.84
N HIS A 118 9.89 7.15 -9.56
CA HIS A 118 10.53 6.01 -10.21
C HIS A 118 9.46 5.14 -10.86
N SER A 119 9.49 5.05 -12.19
CA SER A 119 8.65 4.15 -12.98
C SER A 119 9.40 2.86 -13.29
N ALA A 120 8.69 1.74 -13.41
CA ALA A 120 9.27 0.44 -13.72
C ALA A 120 10.11 0.48 -15.01
N VAL A 121 11.30 -0.12 -14.96
CA VAL A 121 12.19 -0.18 -16.11
C VAL A 121 11.56 -1.03 -17.22
N GLY A 122 11.36 -0.41 -18.37
CA GLY A 122 10.79 -1.05 -19.57
C GLY A 122 9.26 -1.12 -19.58
N TYR A 123 8.57 -0.39 -18.68
CA TYR A 123 7.17 -0.06 -18.89
C TYR A 123 7.01 0.73 -20.20
N THR A 124 5.95 0.43 -20.97
CA THR A 124 5.67 1.11 -22.26
C THR A 124 4.20 1.42 -22.46
N ASN A 125 3.30 0.55 -21.98
CA ASN A 125 1.86 0.73 -21.90
C ASN A 125 1.28 -0.32 -20.95
N VAL A 126 0.02 -0.16 -20.56
CA VAL A 126 -0.64 -1.02 -19.57
C VAL A 126 -0.75 -2.49 -20.02
N GLU A 127 -0.93 -2.75 -21.32
CA GLU A 127 -1.05 -4.11 -21.85
C GLU A 127 0.31 -4.85 -21.93
N ALA A 128 1.42 -4.12 -21.90
CA ALA A 128 2.77 -4.70 -21.92
C ALA A 128 3.28 -5.14 -20.53
N GLY A 129 2.47 -4.99 -19.48
CA GLY A 129 2.84 -5.33 -18.11
C GLY A 129 3.74 -4.28 -17.46
N LYS A 130 4.37 -4.66 -16.33
CA LYS A 130 5.26 -3.80 -15.53
C LYS A 130 4.64 -2.46 -15.10
N ASP A 131 3.33 -2.41 -14.90
CA ASP A 131 2.63 -1.18 -14.57
C ASP A 131 2.72 -0.87 -13.06
N TRP A 132 3.91 -0.49 -12.60
CA TRP A 132 4.17 -0.07 -11.22
C TRP A 132 5.14 1.11 -11.17
N ALA A 133 4.96 1.98 -10.18
CA ALA A 133 5.83 3.11 -9.91
C ALA A 133 5.86 3.47 -8.42
N LEU A 134 6.92 4.15 -8.01
CA LEU A 134 7.08 4.75 -6.70
C LEU A 134 7.08 6.27 -6.81
N VAL A 135 6.25 6.93 -6.02
CA VAL A 135 6.26 8.38 -5.84
C VAL A 135 6.91 8.70 -4.50
N LYS A 136 8.08 9.37 -4.53
CA LYS A 136 8.75 9.86 -3.34
C LYS A 136 8.19 11.20 -2.92
N LEU A 137 7.73 11.30 -1.68
CA LEU A 137 7.19 12.52 -1.10
C LEU A 137 8.29 13.56 -0.84
N SER A 138 7.95 14.84 -0.86
CA SER A 138 8.85 15.95 -0.55
C SER A 138 9.33 15.94 0.90
N SER A 139 8.56 15.34 1.80
CA SER A 139 8.96 15.03 3.18
C SER A 139 8.15 13.83 3.70
N PRO A 140 8.67 13.07 4.67
CA PRO A 140 7.93 11.96 5.27
C PRO A 140 6.60 12.39 5.92
N ILE A 141 5.68 11.43 6.01
CA ILE A 141 4.49 11.48 6.86
C ILE A 141 4.78 10.58 8.06
N THR A 142 5.32 11.17 9.13
CA THR A 142 5.67 10.45 10.35
C THR A 142 4.46 9.74 10.96
N GLY A 143 4.59 8.44 11.24
CA GLY A 143 3.52 7.61 11.76
C GLY A 143 2.47 7.20 10.72
N ALA A 144 2.77 7.34 9.42
CA ALA A 144 1.88 6.84 8.38
C ALA A 144 1.69 5.32 8.53
N ALA A 145 0.43 4.88 8.45
CA ALA A 145 0.14 3.46 8.29
C ALA A 145 0.62 3.01 6.91
N LEU A 146 1.38 1.92 6.88
CA LEU A 146 1.98 1.37 5.68
C LEU A 146 1.23 0.11 5.24
N LEU A 147 1.24 -0.17 3.94
CA LEU A 147 0.74 -1.43 3.40
C LEU A 147 1.91 -2.28 2.92
N PRO A 148 2.28 -3.35 3.65
CA PRO A 148 3.30 -4.28 3.18
C PRO A 148 2.90 -4.92 1.85
N ILE A 149 3.87 -5.13 0.97
CA ILE A 149 3.65 -5.79 -0.31
C ILE A 149 3.75 -7.32 -0.19
N ALA A 150 3.01 -8.05 -1.01
CA ALA A 150 3.20 -9.49 -1.17
C ALA A 150 4.56 -9.74 -1.84
N THR A 151 5.40 -10.58 -1.22
CA THR A 151 6.71 -10.99 -1.77
C THR A 151 6.70 -12.40 -2.36
N THR A 152 5.58 -13.11 -2.20
CA THR A 152 5.36 -14.46 -2.71
C THR A 152 3.92 -14.59 -3.20
N THR A 153 3.66 -15.62 -4.00
CA THR A 153 2.33 -15.87 -4.57
C THR A 153 1.32 -16.46 -3.57
N ALA A 154 1.71 -16.64 -2.31
CA ALA A 154 0.86 -17.24 -1.27
C ALA A 154 -0.49 -16.52 -1.08
N ASN A 155 -0.54 -15.23 -1.42
CA ASN A 155 -1.72 -14.39 -1.27
C ASN A 155 -2.46 -14.14 -2.60
N ASN A 156 -2.02 -14.69 -3.73
CA ASN A 156 -2.51 -14.35 -5.09
C ASN A 156 -3.81 -15.09 -5.48
N ASN A 157 -4.61 -15.53 -4.52
CA ASN A 157 -5.88 -16.22 -4.77
C ASN A 157 -6.93 -15.81 -3.73
N GLY A 158 -8.17 -16.26 -3.86
CA GLY A 158 -9.25 -15.98 -2.92
C GLY A 158 -9.94 -14.66 -3.22
N THR A 159 -10.33 -13.92 -2.18
CA THR A 159 -11.05 -12.67 -2.33
C THR A 159 -10.16 -11.50 -1.94
N PHE A 160 -10.19 -10.46 -2.76
CA PHE A 160 -9.46 -9.22 -2.55
C PHE A 160 -10.41 -8.08 -2.20
N ASP A 161 -9.92 -7.17 -1.38
CA ASP A 161 -10.51 -5.85 -1.16
C ASP A 161 -9.88 -4.86 -2.15
N ILE A 162 -10.75 -4.15 -2.87
CA ILE A 162 -10.38 -3.02 -3.73
C ILE A 162 -10.94 -1.75 -3.12
N MET A 163 -10.18 -0.66 -3.23
CA MET A 163 -10.57 0.62 -2.68
C MET A 163 -9.99 1.80 -3.44
N GLY A 164 -10.71 2.92 -3.41
CA GLY A 164 -10.27 4.15 -4.04
C GLY A 164 -11.36 5.20 -4.10
N TRP A 165 -11.08 6.26 -4.87
CA TRP A 165 -12.02 7.36 -5.15
C TRP A 165 -12.49 7.35 -6.59
N GLY A 166 -12.19 6.31 -7.36
CA GLY A 166 -12.60 6.20 -8.75
C GLY A 166 -14.11 6.22 -8.93
N GLY A 167 -14.51 6.43 -10.18
CA GLY A 167 -15.89 6.47 -10.63
C GLY A 167 -16.66 5.21 -10.25
N THR A 168 -17.95 5.38 -10.03
CA THR A 168 -18.83 4.29 -9.60
C THR A 168 -19.61 3.66 -10.77
N SER A 169 -19.35 4.15 -11.98
CA SER A 169 -19.97 3.74 -13.22
C SER A 169 -19.04 4.04 -14.39
N GLU A 170 -18.97 3.14 -15.36
CA GLU A 170 -18.21 3.36 -16.59
C GLU A 170 -18.64 4.65 -17.31
N GLY A 171 -17.68 5.51 -17.66
CA GLY A 171 -17.94 6.77 -18.37
C GLY A 171 -18.60 7.86 -17.50
N GLY A 172 -18.76 7.62 -16.20
CA GLY A 172 -19.24 8.60 -15.23
C GLY A 172 -18.14 9.54 -14.72
N ASN A 173 -18.39 10.17 -13.57
CA ASN A 173 -17.37 10.99 -12.90
C ASN A 173 -16.16 10.12 -12.57
N SER A 174 -14.98 10.49 -13.09
CA SER A 174 -13.73 9.77 -12.86
C SER A 174 -13.16 9.93 -11.45
N MET A 175 -13.84 10.66 -10.58
CA MET A 175 -13.34 10.93 -9.24
C MET A 175 -14.44 11.37 -8.27
N ASN A 176 -14.66 10.58 -7.23
CA ASN A 176 -15.61 10.83 -6.16
C ASN A 176 -14.98 11.58 -4.99
N ARG A 177 -15.82 12.28 -4.23
CA ARG A 177 -15.41 12.94 -2.99
C ARG A 177 -15.02 11.93 -1.89
N TYR A 178 -15.79 10.86 -1.79
CA TYR A 178 -15.67 9.85 -0.73
C TYR A 178 -15.06 8.56 -1.26
N ALA A 179 -14.14 7.98 -0.49
CA ALA A 179 -13.54 6.70 -0.79
C ALA A 179 -14.58 5.59 -0.67
N SER A 180 -14.47 4.61 -1.54
CA SER A 180 -15.35 3.45 -1.60
C SER A 180 -14.55 2.17 -1.65
N LYS A 181 -15.20 1.06 -1.33
CA LYS A 181 -14.60 -0.27 -1.25
C LYS A 181 -15.53 -1.36 -1.76
N ALA A 182 -14.94 -2.40 -2.33
CA ALA A 182 -15.66 -3.60 -2.74
C ALA A 182 -14.78 -4.84 -2.61
N LYS A 183 -15.39 -6.01 -2.82
CA LYS A 183 -14.70 -7.29 -2.81
C LYS A 183 -14.81 -7.97 -4.17
N VAL A 184 -13.68 -8.43 -4.69
CA VAL A 184 -13.59 -9.12 -5.98
C VAL A 184 -12.88 -10.47 -5.80
N PRO A 185 -13.39 -11.56 -6.41
CA PRO A 185 -12.73 -12.86 -6.35
C PRO A 185 -11.60 -12.92 -7.37
N PHE A 186 -10.57 -13.72 -7.06
CA PHE A 186 -9.52 -14.11 -7.98
C PHE A 186 -10.09 -14.82 -9.21
N VAL A 187 -9.48 -14.55 -10.36
CA VAL A 187 -9.76 -15.20 -11.64
C VAL A 187 -8.46 -15.76 -12.19
N ASP A 188 -8.45 -17.04 -12.51
CA ASP A 188 -7.26 -17.71 -13.04
C ASP A 188 -6.87 -17.20 -14.43
N ASP A 189 -5.58 -17.32 -14.77
CA ASP A 189 -5.03 -16.83 -16.03
C ASP A 189 -5.71 -17.42 -17.26
N THR A 190 -6.18 -18.66 -17.21
CA THR A 190 -6.82 -19.31 -18.37
C THR A 190 -8.15 -18.65 -18.66
N THR A 191 -8.94 -18.42 -17.61
CA THR A 191 -10.20 -17.69 -17.70
C THR A 191 -9.95 -16.23 -18.12
N CYS A 192 -8.99 -15.56 -17.50
CA CYS A 192 -8.72 -14.15 -17.75
C CYS A 192 -8.16 -13.88 -19.16
N SER A 193 -7.26 -14.75 -19.64
CA SER A 193 -6.68 -14.66 -20.98
C SER A 193 -7.53 -15.29 -22.09
N GLY A 194 -8.76 -15.70 -21.78
CA GLY A 194 -9.70 -16.20 -22.78
C GLY A 194 -9.95 -15.18 -23.90
N SER A 195 -10.28 -15.66 -25.10
CA SER A 195 -10.47 -14.82 -26.30
C SER A 195 -11.59 -13.78 -26.16
N SER A 196 -12.59 -14.04 -25.31
CA SER A 196 -13.67 -13.11 -24.98
C SER A 196 -13.27 -12.05 -23.94
N SER A 197 -12.10 -12.21 -23.31
CA SER A 197 -11.58 -11.35 -22.23
C SER A 197 -10.31 -10.63 -22.70
N TYR A 198 -9.11 -11.17 -22.43
CA TYR A 198 -7.81 -10.53 -22.68
C TYR A 198 -6.79 -11.47 -23.34
N PRO A 199 -6.89 -11.73 -24.66
CA PRO A 199 -6.04 -12.71 -25.35
C PRO A 199 -4.53 -12.41 -25.31
N ASN A 200 -4.15 -11.16 -25.08
CA ASN A 200 -2.75 -10.71 -25.05
C ASN A 200 -2.24 -10.41 -23.63
N LEU A 201 -2.93 -10.90 -22.60
CA LEU A 201 -2.55 -10.67 -21.20
C LEU A 201 -1.13 -11.19 -20.91
N VAL A 202 -0.28 -10.32 -20.35
CA VAL A 202 1.02 -10.74 -19.79
C VAL A 202 0.78 -11.38 -18.43
N LYS A 203 0.52 -12.70 -18.46
CA LYS A 203 0.11 -13.51 -17.30
C LYS A 203 1.07 -13.42 -16.12
N SER A 204 2.38 -13.42 -16.38
CA SER A 204 3.39 -13.33 -15.32
C SER A 204 3.35 -12.03 -14.53
N ASP A 205 2.85 -10.96 -15.15
CA ASP A 205 2.92 -9.60 -14.64
C ASP A 205 1.57 -9.14 -14.08
N SER A 206 0.52 -9.93 -14.27
CA SER A 206 -0.86 -9.52 -14.09
C SER A 206 -1.63 -10.54 -13.26
N ILE A 207 -2.41 -10.04 -12.32
CA ILE A 207 -3.41 -10.82 -11.58
C ILE A 207 -4.81 -10.29 -11.93
N CYS A 208 -5.75 -11.22 -12.14
CA CYS A 208 -7.12 -10.87 -12.50
C CYS A 208 -8.08 -11.06 -11.33
N ALA A 209 -9.05 -10.15 -11.21
CA ALA A 209 -10.12 -10.29 -10.23
C ALA A 209 -11.42 -9.68 -10.75
N GLY A 210 -12.54 -10.30 -10.37
CA GLY A 210 -13.87 -9.84 -10.73
C GLY A 210 -14.87 -10.97 -10.90
N TYR A 211 -16.13 -10.61 -11.07
CA TYR A 211 -17.22 -11.58 -11.27
C TYR A 211 -17.46 -11.81 -12.77
N PRO A 212 -17.73 -13.05 -13.21
CA PRO A 212 -18.09 -13.34 -14.61
C PRO A 212 -19.29 -12.52 -15.10
N GLU A 213 -20.24 -12.24 -14.21
CA GLU A 213 -21.43 -11.43 -14.50
C GLU A 213 -21.13 -9.92 -14.60
N GLY A 214 -19.92 -9.50 -14.21
CA GLY A 214 -19.55 -8.09 -14.04
C GLY A 214 -20.17 -7.51 -12.77
N GLY A 215 -20.59 -6.24 -12.83
CA GLY A 215 -21.30 -5.55 -11.75
C GLY A 215 -20.42 -5.01 -10.62
N ILE A 216 -19.33 -5.70 -10.24
CA ILE A 216 -18.35 -5.21 -9.25
C ILE A 216 -16.97 -5.10 -9.86
N ASP A 217 -16.41 -3.88 -9.85
CA ASP A 217 -15.09 -3.59 -10.44
C ASP A 217 -14.53 -2.23 -9.99
N THR A 218 -13.22 -2.08 -10.08
CA THR A 218 -12.54 -0.77 -10.06
C THR A 218 -12.82 0.00 -11.33
N CYS A 219 -12.76 1.34 -11.29
CA CYS A 219 -13.04 2.15 -12.47
C CYS A 219 -12.12 3.37 -12.59
N GLN A 220 -12.44 4.28 -13.52
CA GLN A 220 -11.62 5.48 -13.76
C GLN A 220 -11.37 6.23 -12.45
N GLY A 221 -10.11 6.49 -12.10
CA GLY A 221 -9.74 7.16 -10.85
C GLY A 221 -9.32 6.25 -9.70
N ASP A 222 -9.54 4.93 -9.82
CA ASP A 222 -8.95 3.92 -8.92
C ASP A 222 -7.56 3.47 -9.37
N SER A 223 -7.17 3.78 -10.62
CA SER A 223 -5.86 3.53 -11.21
C SER A 223 -4.72 3.77 -10.25
N GLY A 224 -3.80 2.81 -10.11
CA GLY A 224 -2.69 2.87 -9.18
C GLY A 224 -3.03 2.58 -7.71
N GLY A 225 -4.31 2.48 -7.36
CA GLY A 225 -4.76 2.08 -6.03
C GLY A 225 -4.38 0.64 -5.66
N PRO A 226 -4.34 0.30 -4.36
CA PRO A 226 -4.03 -1.04 -3.92
C PRO A 226 -5.21 -2.00 -4.12
N MET A 227 -4.92 -3.22 -4.57
CA MET A 227 -5.75 -4.39 -4.31
C MET A 227 -5.09 -5.19 -3.19
N ALA A 228 -5.81 -5.39 -2.08
CA ALA A 228 -5.25 -5.93 -0.85
C ALA A 228 -6.08 -7.07 -0.29
N ARG A 229 -5.50 -7.85 0.62
CA ARG A 229 -6.23 -8.82 1.43
C ARG A 229 -5.56 -9.02 2.78
N ARG A 230 -6.18 -9.83 3.63
CA ARG A 230 -5.53 -10.32 4.86
C ARG A 230 -4.76 -11.62 4.60
N ASP A 231 -3.54 -11.67 5.12
CA ASP A 231 -2.70 -12.88 5.14
C ASP A 231 -3.17 -13.89 6.21
N ALA A 232 -2.45 -15.01 6.33
CA ALA A 232 -2.75 -16.05 7.32
C ALA A 232 -2.65 -15.57 8.79
N ASN A 233 -1.91 -14.49 9.05
CA ASN A 233 -1.74 -13.86 10.35
C ASN A 233 -2.73 -12.70 10.56
N ASN A 234 -3.71 -12.56 9.66
CA ASN A 234 -4.73 -11.51 9.67
C ASN A 234 -4.16 -10.08 9.44
N ASN A 235 -2.95 -9.96 8.92
CA ASN A 235 -2.33 -8.68 8.55
C ASN A 235 -2.70 -8.30 7.11
N TRP A 236 -2.81 -7.01 6.84
CA TRP A 236 -3.03 -6.51 5.49
C TRP A 236 -1.78 -6.64 4.62
N VAL A 237 -1.98 -7.06 3.38
CA VAL A 237 -0.92 -7.16 2.37
C VAL A 237 -1.45 -6.70 1.01
N GLN A 238 -0.65 -5.91 0.28
CA GLN A 238 -0.93 -5.52 -1.09
C GLN A 238 -0.59 -6.66 -2.05
N VAL A 239 -1.58 -7.13 -2.78
CA VAL A 239 -1.44 -8.22 -3.76
C VAL A 239 -1.40 -7.69 -5.18
N GLY A 240 -2.12 -6.59 -5.44
CA GLY A 240 -2.20 -5.97 -6.76
C GLY A 240 -2.12 -4.45 -6.73
N ILE A 241 -1.85 -3.88 -7.90
CA ILE A 241 -2.00 -2.45 -8.21
C ILE A 241 -3.03 -2.33 -9.32
N VAL A 242 -4.08 -1.53 -9.12
CA VAL A 242 -5.11 -1.29 -10.15
C VAL A 242 -4.45 -0.76 -11.42
N SER A 243 -4.61 -1.46 -12.54
CA SER A 243 -3.88 -1.15 -13.77
C SER A 243 -4.83 -0.82 -14.93
N TRP A 244 -5.56 -1.80 -15.46
CA TRP A 244 -6.43 -1.58 -16.62
C TRP A 244 -7.59 -2.58 -16.71
N GLY A 245 -8.43 -2.42 -17.72
CA GLY A 245 -9.53 -3.32 -18.05
C GLY A 245 -10.29 -2.84 -19.29
N HIS A 246 -11.12 -3.71 -19.87
CA HIS A 246 -11.99 -3.33 -20.99
C HIS A 246 -13.35 -2.86 -20.50
N GLY A 247 -13.43 -1.57 -20.14
CA GLY A 247 -14.57 -0.99 -19.44
C GLY A 247 -14.55 -1.33 -17.96
N CYS A 248 -15.55 -0.87 -17.21
CA CYS A 248 -15.68 -1.18 -15.79
C CYS A 248 -16.89 -2.09 -15.57
N ALA A 249 -16.70 -3.20 -14.87
CA ALA A 249 -17.78 -4.09 -14.41
C ALA A 249 -18.65 -4.69 -15.53
N ARG A 250 -18.10 -4.84 -16.73
CA ARG A 250 -18.80 -5.50 -17.84
C ARG A 250 -18.77 -7.02 -17.67
N PRO A 251 -19.83 -7.75 -18.08
CA PRO A 251 -19.81 -9.20 -18.08
C PRO A 251 -18.60 -9.77 -18.85
N ASN A 252 -17.92 -10.75 -18.25
CA ASN A 252 -16.70 -11.39 -18.75
C ASN A 252 -15.52 -10.44 -19.01
N LYS A 253 -15.53 -9.22 -18.44
CA LYS A 253 -14.38 -8.32 -18.41
C LYS A 253 -13.96 -8.13 -16.96
N TYR A 254 -12.84 -8.75 -16.61
CA TYR A 254 -12.28 -8.71 -15.27
C TYR A 254 -11.36 -7.50 -15.10
N GLY A 255 -11.18 -7.02 -13.88
CA GLY A 255 -10.15 -6.03 -13.59
C GLY A 255 -8.77 -6.65 -13.71
N ILE A 256 -7.84 -5.95 -14.36
CA ILE A 256 -6.43 -6.32 -14.45
C ILE A 256 -5.63 -5.48 -13.47
N TYR A 257 -4.87 -6.17 -12.64
CA TYR A 257 -4.01 -5.58 -11.63
C TYR A 257 -2.58 -6.04 -11.88
N THR A 258 -1.60 -5.17 -11.68
CA THR A 258 -0.19 -5.58 -11.68
C THR A 258 0.04 -6.56 -10.53
N GLU A 259 0.58 -7.74 -10.79
CA GLU A 259 0.87 -8.74 -9.76
C GLU A 259 2.09 -8.30 -8.93
N VAL A 260 1.84 -7.88 -7.69
CA VAL A 260 2.88 -7.27 -6.85
C VAL A 260 3.99 -8.25 -6.49
N SER A 261 3.68 -9.53 -6.27
CA SER A 261 4.68 -10.54 -5.94
C SER A 261 5.71 -10.77 -7.03
N THR A 262 5.33 -10.62 -8.30
CA THR A 262 6.25 -10.72 -9.44
C THR A 262 7.32 -9.63 -9.38
N PHE A 263 6.92 -8.42 -9.02
CA PHE A 263 7.80 -7.24 -9.02
C PHE A 263 8.36 -6.87 -7.64
N ALA A 264 8.13 -7.69 -6.62
CA ALA A 264 8.47 -7.35 -5.24
C ALA A 264 9.95 -6.98 -5.07
N ALA A 265 10.85 -7.75 -5.69
CA ALA A 265 12.29 -7.49 -5.64
C ALA A 265 12.68 -6.16 -6.31
N ASP A 266 12.07 -5.84 -7.46
CA ASP A 266 12.34 -4.60 -8.18
C ASP A 266 11.78 -3.38 -7.45
N ILE A 267 10.56 -3.50 -6.91
CA ILE A 267 9.92 -2.48 -6.06
C ILE A 267 10.80 -2.20 -4.84
N GLN A 268 11.23 -3.24 -4.13
CA GLN A 268 12.13 -3.12 -2.96
C GLN A 268 13.45 -2.46 -3.33
N ALA A 269 14.08 -2.88 -4.43
CA ALA A 269 15.35 -2.32 -4.88
C ALA A 269 15.22 -0.85 -5.29
N ALA A 270 14.12 -0.47 -5.94
CA ALA A 270 13.82 0.92 -6.26
C ALA A 270 13.54 1.75 -5.00
N ALA A 271 12.74 1.22 -4.07
CA ALA A 271 12.43 1.88 -2.82
C ALA A 271 13.68 2.13 -1.96
N ALA A 272 14.59 1.16 -1.89
CA ALA A 272 15.87 1.29 -1.19
C ALA A 272 16.72 2.43 -1.79
N LYS A 273 16.85 2.50 -3.12
CA LYS A 273 17.58 3.59 -3.80
C LYS A 273 16.99 4.97 -3.55
N LEU A 274 15.66 5.04 -3.37
CA LEU A 274 14.97 6.29 -3.06
C LEU A 274 15.04 6.69 -1.57
N GLY A 275 15.73 5.91 -0.73
CA GLY A 275 15.82 6.14 0.71
C GLY A 275 14.55 5.77 1.46
N GLY A 276 13.67 4.96 0.87
CA GLY A 276 12.47 4.43 1.51
C GLY A 276 12.55 2.91 1.71
N GLY A 277 13.74 2.38 1.96
CA GLY A 277 14.02 0.97 2.22
C GLY A 277 13.46 0.43 3.54
N ASP A 278 12.27 0.87 3.96
CA ASP A 278 11.56 0.32 5.11
C ASP A 278 10.23 -0.24 4.62
N THR A 279 10.17 -1.56 4.45
CA THR A 279 9.02 -2.50 4.48
C THR A 279 9.17 -3.69 3.52
N THR A 280 10.01 -4.69 3.86
CA THR A 280 9.73 -6.16 3.71
C THR A 280 10.91 -7.01 4.21
N PRO A 281 10.66 -8.22 4.75
CA PRO A 281 11.62 -8.95 5.58
C PRO A 281 12.76 -9.55 4.75
N PRO A 282 14.03 -9.46 5.19
CA PRO A 282 15.13 -10.16 4.55
C PRO A 282 14.99 -11.68 4.76
N PRO A 283 15.14 -12.53 3.73
CA PRO A 283 15.49 -13.92 3.94
C PRO A 283 16.93 -13.94 4.47
N THR A 284 17.09 -14.22 5.77
CA THR A 284 18.35 -14.63 6.44
C THR A 284 19.59 -13.79 6.13
N GLY A 285 19.80 -12.73 6.92
CA GLY A 285 21.03 -11.92 6.91
C GLY A 285 20.75 -10.41 6.81
N GLY A 286 20.01 -9.84 7.76
CA GLY A 286 19.51 -8.46 7.65
C GLY A 286 20.60 -7.42 7.91
N VAL A 287 20.93 -6.62 6.89
CA VAL A 287 21.80 -5.43 7.04
C VAL A 287 20.91 -4.21 7.26
N PHE A 288 21.11 -3.51 8.37
CA PHE A 288 20.41 -2.27 8.72
C PHE A 288 21.45 -1.17 8.91
N GLU A 289 21.26 0.02 8.35
CA GLU A 289 22.26 1.09 8.40
C GLU A 289 21.67 2.46 8.74
N ASN A 290 22.52 3.32 9.30
CA ASN A 290 22.26 4.75 9.46
C ASN A 290 23.48 5.52 8.97
N THR A 291 23.26 6.37 7.96
CA THR A 291 24.25 7.20 7.28
C THR A 291 24.12 8.68 7.62
N ASN A 292 23.37 9.03 8.66
CA ASN A 292 23.25 10.41 9.12
C ASN A 292 24.45 10.77 10.00
N ASN A 293 25.04 11.92 9.71
CA ASN A 293 26.14 12.44 10.50
C ASN A 293 25.67 12.85 11.90
N VAL A 294 26.34 12.33 12.94
CA VAL A 294 26.09 12.71 14.33
C VAL A 294 27.38 13.22 14.96
N ASN A 295 27.43 14.52 15.23
CA ASN A 295 28.60 15.16 15.85
C ASN A 295 28.88 14.59 17.23
N ILE A 296 30.14 14.28 17.49
CA ILE A 296 30.65 13.84 18.79
C ILE A 296 31.24 15.08 19.48
N PRO A 297 30.71 15.52 20.62
CA PRO A 297 31.27 16.65 21.34
C PRO A 297 32.61 16.30 21.99
N ASP A 298 33.61 17.16 21.82
CA ASP A 298 34.95 17.08 22.44
C ASP A 298 34.83 17.02 23.98
N ALA A 299 35.46 16.03 24.61
CA ALA A 299 35.39 15.72 26.05
C ALA A 299 33.96 15.74 26.64
N GLY A 300 32.96 15.38 25.83
CA GLY A 300 31.55 15.63 26.13
C GLY A 300 30.77 14.45 26.71
N THR A 301 29.47 14.67 26.86
CA THR A 301 28.53 13.58 27.14
C THR A 301 28.41 12.65 25.95
N ALA A 302 28.28 11.35 26.20
CA ALA A 302 28.04 10.36 25.16
C ALA A 302 26.82 10.74 24.29
N ILE A 303 26.98 10.63 22.96
CA ILE A 303 25.90 10.77 22.00
C ILE A 303 25.39 9.40 21.57
N THR A 304 24.22 9.36 20.93
CA THR A 304 23.66 8.13 20.37
C THR A 304 23.16 8.36 18.95
N SER A 305 23.54 7.47 18.03
CA SER A 305 22.91 7.30 16.71
C SER A 305 22.04 6.04 16.73
N SER A 306 20.86 6.05 16.11
CA SER A 306 19.88 4.97 16.22
C SER A 306 19.62 4.26 14.90
N ILE A 307 19.42 2.95 14.92
CA ILE A 307 18.93 2.12 13.80
C ILE A 307 17.69 1.39 14.27
N THR A 308 16.59 1.52 13.52
CA THR A 308 15.39 0.70 13.73
C THR A 308 15.58 -0.61 13.00
N VAL A 309 15.58 -1.72 13.73
CA VAL A 309 15.61 -3.08 13.18
C VAL A 309 14.19 -3.62 13.18
N SER A 310 13.72 -4.04 12.02
CA SER A 310 12.39 -4.61 11.81
C SER A 310 12.51 -5.86 10.90
N GLY A 311 11.55 -6.78 11.00
CA GLY A 311 11.52 -7.98 10.16
C GLY A 311 12.55 -9.07 10.52
N VAL A 312 13.29 -8.95 11.63
CA VAL A 312 14.16 -10.01 12.15
C VAL A 312 13.45 -10.73 13.29
N SER A 313 12.95 -11.94 13.03
CA SER A 313 12.25 -12.74 14.03
C SER A 313 13.21 -13.29 15.09
N GLY A 314 12.81 -13.24 16.36
CA GLY A 314 13.57 -13.82 17.46
C GLY A 314 14.67 -12.91 17.98
N ASN A 315 15.74 -13.53 18.48
CA ASN A 315 16.87 -12.81 19.05
C ASN A 315 17.94 -12.51 17.99
N ALA A 316 18.79 -11.52 18.26
CA ALA A 316 19.96 -11.24 17.45
C ALA A 316 20.92 -12.44 17.43
N PRO A 317 21.82 -12.60 16.45
CA PRO A 317 22.81 -13.69 16.48
C PRO A 317 23.88 -13.46 17.55
N ALA A 318 24.57 -14.55 17.94
CA ALA A 318 25.79 -14.47 18.75
C ALA A 318 26.98 -13.84 17.98
N THR A 319 26.83 -13.65 16.68
CA THR A 319 27.85 -13.13 15.77
C THR A 319 27.42 -11.83 15.09
N LEU A 320 26.56 -11.03 15.75
CA LEU A 320 26.03 -9.78 15.22
C LEU A 320 27.19 -8.88 14.79
N LYS A 321 27.21 -8.48 13.51
CA LYS A 321 28.27 -7.60 13.00
C LYS A 321 27.84 -6.16 13.15
N VAL A 322 28.73 -5.32 13.70
CA VAL A 322 28.52 -3.89 13.85
C VAL A 322 29.59 -3.16 13.07
N GLY A 323 29.26 -2.74 11.85
CA GLY A 323 30.14 -1.91 11.04
C GLY A 323 30.04 -0.46 11.49
N VAL A 324 31.17 0.19 11.74
CA VAL A 324 31.22 1.61 12.09
C VAL A 324 32.16 2.35 11.14
N ASP A 325 31.77 3.55 10.76
CA ASP A 325 32.60 4.58 10.17
C ASP A 325 32.45 5.87 10.99
N ILE A 326 33.45 6.16 11.81
CA ILE A 326 33.51 7.35 12.65
C ILE A 326 34.72 8.16 12.22
N LYS A 327 34.51 9.42 11.89
CA LYS A 327 35.61 10.36 11.62
C LYS A 327 36.04 10.98 12.95
N HIS A 328 37.31 10.87 13.31
CA HIS A 328 37.89 11.45 14.53
C HIS A 328 39.39 11.67 14.34
N THR A 329 39.93 12.76 14.87
CA THR A 329 41.36 13.10 14.75
C THR A 329 42.27 12.28 15.67
N TRP A 330 41.70 11.64 16.70
CA TRP A 330 42.41 10.68 17.54
C TRP A 330 41.44 9.61 18.04
N ARG A 331 41.46 8.39 17.53
CA ARG A 331 40.44 7.41 17.93
C ARG A 331 40.64 6.81 19.32
N GLY A 332 41.80 7.06 19.94
CA GLY A 332 42.17 6.52 21.24
C GLY A 332 41.34 7.07 22.41
N ASP A 333 40.65 8.19 22.26
CA ASP A 333 39.77 8.76 23.27
C ASP A 333 38.31 8.31 23.14
N LEU A 334 37.98 7.57 22.08
CA LEU A 334 36.61 7.11 21.85
C LEU A 334 36.28 5.87 22.69
N VAL A 335 35.15 5.97 23.39
CA VAL A 335 34.40 4.84 23.94
C VAL A 335 33.19 4.57 23.04
N ILE A 336 33.05 3.33 22.59
CA ILE A 336 31.98 2.92 21.67
C ILE A 336 31.25 1.72 22.26
N ASP A 337 29.94 1.87 22.46
CA ASP A 337 29.02 0.83 22.91
C ASP A 337 27.92 0.62 21.87
N LEU A 338 27.53 -0.64 21.65
CA LEU A 338 26.24 -0.97 21.04
C LEU A 338 25.21 -1.08 22.17
N VAL A 339 24.07 -0.42 22.04
CA VAL A 339 22.95 -0.50 22.99
C VAL A 339 21.78 -1.20 22.32
N ALA A 340 21.34 -2.31 22.90
CA ALA A 340 20.21 -3.11 22.46
C ALA A 340 18.86 -2.43 22.77
N PRO A 341 17.74 -2.89 22.17
CA PRO A 341 16.43 -2.30 22.36
C PRO A 341 15.93 -2.28 23.82
N ASP A 342 16.38 -3.23 24.63
CA ASP A 342 16.08 -3.33 26.06
C ASP A 342 16.94 -2.40 26.93
N GLY A 343 17.94 -1.73 26.35
CA GLY A 343 18.90 -0.87 27.01
C GLY A 343 20.22 -1.53 27.40
N THR A 344 20.39 -2.84 27.17
CA THR A 344 21.63 -3.58 27.44
C THR A 344 22.76 -3.05 26.56
N ALA A 345 23.91 -2.75 27.18
CA ALA A 345 25.06 -2.15 26.49
C ALA A 345 26.23 -3.13 26.32
N TYR A 346 26.78 -3.16 25.11
CA TYR A 346 27.89 -4.02 24.69
C TYR A 346 29.09 -3.16 24.29
N ARG A 347 30.16 -3.22 25.08
CA ARG A 347 31.42 -2.49 24.82
C ARG A 347 32.11 -3.03 23.57
N MET A 348 32.23 -2.20 22.54
CA MET A 348 32.97 -2.53 21.31
C MET A 348 34.39 -1.95 21.32
N LYS A 349 34.55 -0.74 21.86
CA LYS A 349 35.87 -0.09 22.01
C LYS A 349 35.93 0.71 23.29
N SER A 350 37.02 0.53 24.03
CA SER A 350 37.40 1.38 25.17
C SER A 350 38.44 2.40 24.73
N SER A 351 38.50 3.53 25.43
CA SER A 351 39.58 4.50 25.26
C SER A 351 40.94 3.87 25.57
N SER A 352 41.94 4.20 24.78
CA SER A 352 43.33 3.78 24.89
C SER A 352 44.26 4.94 24.50
N GLY A 353 45.10 5.39 25.45
CA GLY A 353 46.11 6.41 25.18
C GLY A 353 47.19 6.00 24.18
N ASN A 354 47.25 4.71 23.81
CA ASN A 354 48.21 4.16 22.86
C ASN A 354 47.63 3.94 21.46
N ASP A 355 46.39 4.37 21.19
CA ASP A 355 45.71 4.21 19.90
C ASP A 355 45.56 5.57 19.20
N SER A 356 46.69 6.11 18.71
CA SER A 356 46.82 7.46 18.17
C SER A 356 46.42 7.60 16.69
N ALA A 357 45.69 6.63 16.14
CA ALA A 357 45.29 6.68 14.74
C ALA A 357 43.98 7.46 14.56
N ASP A 358 43.82 8.11 13.42
CA ASP A 358 42.57 8.74 13.02
C ASP A 358 41.50 7.68 12.71
N ASN A 359 40.24 8.08 12.92
CA ASN A 359 39.02 7.38 12.51
C ASN A 359 38.83 5.96 13.08
N VAL A 360 37.56 5.56 13.21
CA VAL A 360 37.20 4.17 13.50
C VAL A 360 36.41 3.63 12.32
N ILE A 361 37.11 2.92 11.43
CA ILE A 361 36.52 2.24 10.27
C ILE A 361 36.77 0.74 10.45
N THR A 362 35.81 0.05 11.06
CA THR A 362 35.96 -1.36 11.39
C THR A 362 34.61 -2.05 11.56
N THR A 363 34.64 -3.38 11.68
CA THR A 363 33.45 -4.19 11.99
C THR A 363 33.71 -4.98 13.26
N TYR A 364 32.91 -4.71 14.29
CA TYR A 364 32.91 -5.48 15.52
C TYR A 364 32.00 -6.70 15.41
N THR A 365 32.25 -7.72 16.23
CA THR A 365 31.35 -8.86 16.41
C THR A 365 30.85 -8.84 17.85
N VAL A 366 29.54 -8.76 18.03
CA VAL A 366 28.87 -8.70 19.33
C VAL A 366 28.03 -9.96 19.52
N ASN A 367 28.15 -10.59 20.68
CA ASN A 367 27.22 -11.65 21.05
C ASN A 367 25.98 -11.03 21.68
N ALA A 368 24.94 -10.85 20.87
CA ALA A 368 23.66 -10.30 21.28
C ALA A 368 22.54 -11.38 21.27
N SER A 369 22.91 -12.64 21.44
CA SER A 369 21.96 -13.78 21.34
C SER A 369 20.83 -13.80 22.37
N THR A 370 20.94 -12.97 23.41
CA THR A 370 19.90 -12.76 24.42
C THR A 370 18.93 -11.63 24.06
N GLU A 371 19.29 -10.79 23.10
CA GLU A 371 18.55 -9.57 22.76
C GLU A 371 17.51 -9.84 21.69
N VAL A 372 16.31 -9.30 21.86
CA VAL A 372 15.30 -9.29 20.79
C VAL A 372 15.85 -8.49 19.62
N ALA A 373 15.86 -9.08 18.42
CA ALA A 373 16.47 -8.46 17.25
C ALA A 373 15.69 -7.21 16.80
N ASN A 374 14.37 -7.30 16.76
CA ASN A 374 13.51 -6.18 16.41
C ASN A 374 13.49 -5.11 17.51
N GLY A 375 13.67 -3.86 17.11
CA GLY A 375 13.65 -2.72 18.01
C GLY A 375 14.64 -1.63 17.62
N ILE A 376 14.78 -0.62 18.47
CA ILE A 376 15.72 0.48 18.24
C ILE A 376 17.06 0.13 18.87
N TRP A 377 18.05 -0.14 18.03
CA TRP A 377 19.44 -0.29 18.43
C TRP A 377 20.14 1.06 18.37
N LYS A 378 21.09 1.30 19.27
CA LYS A 378 21.83 2.56 19.30
C LYS A 378 23.34 2.33 19.30
N LEU A 379 24.05 3.08 18.47
CA LEU A 379 25.48 3.26 18.61
C LEU A 379 25.72 4.43 19.56
N LYS A 380 26.26 4.14 20.75
CA LYS A 380 26.61 5.13 21.74
C LYS A 380 28.10 5.41 21.64
N VAL A 381 28.46 6.66 21.40
CA VAL A 381 29.86 7.09 21.25
C VAL A 381 30.14 8.24 22.20
N GLN A 382 31.28 8.18 22.88
CA GLN A 382 31.75 9.24 23.75
C GLN A 382 33.23 9.50 23.47
N ASP A 383 33.57 10.76 23.27
CA ASP A 383 34.94 11.23 23.40
C ASP A 383 35.19 11.59 24.87
N VAL A 384 36.22 10.98 25.46
CA VAL A 384 36.57 11.17 26.87
C VAL A 384 37.81 12.05 27.10
N ALA A 385 38.46 12.52 26.03
CA ALA A 385 39.62 13.41 26.10
C ALA A 385 39.31 14.75 25.45
N ARG A 386 40.22 15.71 25.61
CA ARG A 386 40.08 17.06 25.04
C ARG A 386 40.87 17.15 23.73
N TYR A 387 40.49 18.13 22.90
CA TYR A 387 41.19 18.65 21.71
C TYR A 387 40.88 17.95 20.39
N ASP A 388 40.32 16.75 20.45
CA ASP A 388 39.95 15.98 19.29
C ASP A 388 38.45 16.11 19.05
N THR A 389 38.05 16.10 17.77
CA THR A 389 36.64 16.24 17.41
C THR A 389 36.31 15.29 16.28
N GLY A 390 35.03 14.96 16.17
CA GLY A 390 34.59 14.09 15.11
C GLY A 390 33.10 13.91 15.03
N TYR A 391 32.69 12.95 14.22
CA TYR A 391 31.30 12.58 14.04
C TYR A 391 31.18 11.12 13.61
N ILE A 392 30.06 10.50 13.96
CA ILE A 392 29.64 9.25 13.33
C ILE A 392 29.24 9.60 11.90
N ASP A 393 29.89 9.02 10.89
CA ASP A 393 29.58 9.20 9.47
C ASP A 393 28.54 8.18 9.03
N SER A 394 28.78 6.91 9.35
CA SER A 394 27.78 5.86 9.18
C SER A 394 28.02 4.67 10.11
N TRP A 395 26.98 3.87 10.33
CA TRP A 395 27.13 2.58 10.97
C TRP A 395 26.03 1.62 10.53
N LYS A 396 26.27 0.32 10.69
CA LYS A 396 25.34 -0.74 10.29
C LYS A 396 25.37 -1.95 11.21
N LEU A 397 24.25 -2.63 11.31
CA LEU A 397 24.07 -3.93 11.93
C LEU A 397 23.89 -4.99 10.85
N THR A 398 24.50 -6.15 11.00
CA THR A 398 24.26 -7.32 10.14
C THR A 398 23.93 -8.52 11.03
N PHE A 399 22.65 -8.87 11.03
CA PHE A 399 22.04 -9.97 11.80
C PHE A 399 22.22 -11.32 11.13
#